data_AF-A0A1C7YZ58-F1
#
_entry.id   AF-A0A1C7YZ58-F1
#
_cell.length_a   1.000
_cell.length_b   1.000
_cell.length_c   1.000
_cell.angle_alpha   90.00
_cell.angle_beta   90.00
_cell.angle_gamma   90.00
#
_symmetry.space_group_name_H-M   'P 1'
#
loop_
_entity.id
_entity.type
_entity.pdbx_description
1 polymer ?
#
loop_
_entity_poly.entity_id
_entity_poly.type
_entity_poly.pdbx_seq_one_letter_code
_entity_poly.pdbx_strand_id
1 'polypeptide(L)'
;MFALLLFAAVSGYLFHRHTPVAQLIPQARIAPGPSAVSSPVPPIYTTDALLPPKPLAECIKPDNIIDEAVATCRYGQFPRASQNEVAQGMVSASYMARFKAEQLPARTKRVVAQNVERDTVWQWDGKRTYAAEWTVINDRIDGTSVCANYRRGSIEHRECRKGAKVYFREKCREWSARASKDGADFSLAIKQRFCSAADSFNPLS
;
A
#
# COMPACT_ATOMS: atom_id res chain seq x y z
N MET A 1 50.23 40.59 -28.03
CA MET A 1 49.24 41.60 -27.58
C MET A 1 48.12 41.65 -28.62
N PHE A 2 46.87 41.69 -28.19
CA PHE A 2 45.60 41.51 -28.95
C PHE A 2 45.06 40.06 -29.07
N ALA A 3 44.66 39.46 -27.95
CA ALA A 3 43.66 38.39 -27.93
C ALA A 3 43.01 38.25 -26.53
N LEU A 4 42.73 39.37 -25.85
CA LEU A 4 42.17 39.41 -24.48
C LEU A 4 41.02 40.43 -24.38
N LEU A 5 40.09 40.42 -25.34
CA LEU A 5 38.87 41.23 -25.31
C LEU A 5 37.66 40.48 -25.90
N LEU A 6 37.34 39.30 -25.37
CA LEU A 6 36.03 38.62 -25.58
C LEU A 6 35.50 38.00 -24.27
N PHE A 7 35.74 38.66 -23.14
CA PHE A 7 34.96 38.49 -21.92
C PHE A 7 34.06 39.72 -21.77
N ALA A 8 32.79 39.65 -22.20
CA ALA A 8 31.67 40.45 -21.65
C ALA A 8 30.36 40.38 -22.47
N ALA A 9 29.97 39.22 -23.05
CA ALA A 9 28.69 39.15 -23.78
C ALA A 9 27.87 37.85 -23.59
N VAL A 10 28.17 37.01 -22.59
CA VAL A 10 27.32 35.84 -22.24
C VAL A 10 27.03 35.76 -20.72
N SER A 11 27.35 36.81 -19.97
CA SER A 11 26.99 36.94 -18.54
C SER A 11 25.65 37.69 -18.33
N GLY A 12 24.81 37.75 -19.37
CA GLY A 12 23.51 38.45 -19.39
C GLY A 12 22.28 37.54 -19.40
N TYR A 13 22.41 36.27 -19.04
CA TYR A 13 21.28 35.34 -18.80
C TYR A 13 21.01 35.11 -17.31
N LEU A 14 21.33 36.12 -16.51
CA LEU A 14 20.89 36.23 -15.13
C LEU A 14 19.48 36.88 -15.12
N PHE A 15 18.55 36.20 -14.45
CA PHE A 15 17.33 36.77 -13.87
C PHE A 15 16.21 37.24 -14.82
N HIS A 16 15.55 36.30 -15.52
CA HIS A 16 14.15 36.53 -15.87
C HIS A 16 13.33 35.23 -15.94
N ARG A 17 12.73 34.86 -14.80
CA ARG A 17 11.34 34.36 -14.65
C ARG A 17 11.18 33.69 -13.28
N HIS A 18 10.99 34.52 -12.26
CA HIS A 18 10.26 34.10 -11.07
C HIS A 18 8.76 34.18 -11.40
N THR A 19 8.06 33.05 -11.33
CA THR A 19 6.61 33.05 -11.05
C THR A 19 6.39 32.14 -9.85
N PRO A 20 6.32 32.67 -8.62
CA PRO A 20 5.79 31.90 -7.50
C PRO A 20 4.29 31.70 -7.75
N VAL A 21 3.87 30.47 -8.03
CA VAL A 21 2.46 30.10 -8.00
C VAL A 21 2.03 30.18 -6.54
N ALA A 22 1.40 31.29 -6.17
CA ALA A 22 0.69 31.41 -4.91
C ALA A 22 -0.42 30.35 -4.89
N GLN A 23 -0.21 29.29 -4.12
CA GLN A 23 -1.25 28.33 -3.79
C GLN A 23 -2.24 29.04 -2.87
N LEU A 24 -3.28 29.62 -3.45
CA LEU A 24 -4.51 29.99 -2.74
C LEU A 24 -5.14 28.68 -2.24
N ILE A 25 -4.80 28.29 -1.01
CA ILE A 25 -5.59 27.34 -0.25
C ILE A 25 -6.93 28.05 0.01
N PRO A 26 -8.07 27.54 -0.47
CA PRO A 26 -9.35 28.08 -0.05
C PRO A 26 -9.51 27.76 1.44
N GLN A 27 -9.32 28.76 2.30
CA GLN A 27 -9.74 28.67 3.68
C GLN A 27 -11.25 28.57 3.67
N ALA A 28 -11.78 27.35 3.83
CA ALA A 28 -13.19 27.13 4.10
C ALA A 28 -13.52 27.90 5.38
N ARG A 29 -14.27 29.00 5.23
CA ARG A 29 -14.85 29.70 6.38
C ARG A 29 -15.85 28.73 7.01
N ILE A 30 -15.48 28.16 8.16
CA ILE A 30 -16.43 27.46 9.00
C ILE A 30 -17.35 28.55 9.55
N ALA A 31 -18.52 28.70 8.94
CA ALA A 31 -19.61 29.40 9.60
C ALA A 31 -19.93 28.63 10.88
N PRO A 32 -20.08 29.29 12.04
CA PRO A 32 -20.60 28.62 13.22
C PRO A 32 -22.03 28.17 12.89
N GLY A 33 -22.20 26.87 12.64
CA GLY A 33 -23.51 26.26 12.56
C GLY A 33 -24.23 26.39 13.90
N PRO A 34 -25.57 26.47 13.92
CA PRO A 34 -26.31 26.53 15.16
C PRO A 34 -25.94 25.33 16.03
N SER A 35 -25.57 25.60 17.29
CA SER A 35 -25.33 24.59 18.30
C SER A 35 -26.49 23.60 18.29
N ALA A 36 -26.21 22.35 17.90
CA ALA A 36 -27.18 21.27 18.03
C ALA A 36 -27.38 21.04 19.53
N VAL A 37 -28.43 21.65 20.07
CA VAL A 37 -28.97 21.30 21.38
C VAL A 37 -29.43 19.85 21.23
N SER A 38 -28.64 18.93 21.77
CA SER A 38 -29.05 17.54 21.95
C SER A 38 -30.17 17.55 22.98
N SER A 39 -31.41 17.67 22.54
CA SER A 39 -32.54 17.30 23.38
C SER A 39 -32.42 15.80 23.65
N PRO A 40 -32.40 15.36 24.93
CA PRO A 40 -32.44 13.94 25.23
C PRO A 40 -33.73 13.38 24.63
N VAL A 41 -33.60 12.43 23.70
CA VAL A 41 -34.74 11.64 23.24
C VAL A 41 -35.27 10.93 24.48
N PRO A 42 -36.52 11.17 24.90
CA PRO A 42 -37.08 10.40 26.00
C PRO A 42 -37.13 8.94 25.55
N PRO A 43 -36.68 7.98 26.37
CA PRO A 43 -36.89 6.58 26.06
C PRO A 43 -38.39 6.36 25.86
N ILE A 44 -38.77 5.82 24.70
CA ILE A 44 -40.13 5.37 24.44
C ILE A 44 -40.32 4.12 25.29
N TYR A 45 -40.62 4.31 26.58
CA TYR A 45 -41.18 3.26 27.41
C TYR A 45 -42.66 3.21 27.11
N THR A 46 -43.08 2.22 26.33
CA THR A 46 -44.47 1.77 26.36
C THR A 46 -44.81 1.41 27.80
N THR A 47 -46.03 1.70 28.25
CA THR A 47 -46.48 1.47 29.64
C THR A 47 -46.27 0.04 30.13
N ASP A 48 -46.18 -0.92 29.20
CA ASP A 48 -45.90 -2.34 29.47
C ASP A 48 -44.45 -2.61 29.91
N ALA A 49 -43.49 -1.75 29.56
CA ALA A 49 -42.08 -1.91 29.93
C ALA A 49 -41.80 -1.69 31.43
N LEU A 50 -42.79 -1.18 32.19
CA LEU A 50 -42.72 -0.96 33.63
C LEU A 50 -43.33 -2.12 34.45
N LEU A 51 -43.96 -3.09 33.79
CA LEU A 51 -44.50 -4.27 34.45
C LEU A 51 -43.40 -5.30 34.68
N PRO A 52 -43.38 -5.99 35.85
CA PRO A 52 -42.44 -7.07 36.07
C PRO A 52 -42.66 -8.18 35.02
N PRO A 53 -41.59 -8.69 34.38
CA PRO A 53 -41.72 -9.65 33.31
C PRO A 53 -42.31 -10.97 33.84
N LYS A 54 -43.19 -11.58 33.06
CA LYS A 54 -43.78 -12.88 33.40
C LYS A 54 -42.70 -13.97 33.54
N PRO A 55 -42.91 -15.00 34.37
CA PRO A 55 -41.95 -16.09 34.48
C PRO A 55 -41.83 -16.84 33.15
N LEU A 56 -40.61 -17.23 32.78
CA LEU A 56 -40.33 -17.89 31.49
C LEU A 56 -41.12 -19.21 31.34
N ALA A 57 -41.37 -19.91 32.44
CA ALA A 57 -42.10 -21.17 32.47
C ALA A 57 -43.55 -21.04 31.95
N GLU A 58 -44.17 -19.87 32.04
CA GLU A 58 -45.53 -19.63 31.52
C GLU A 58 -45.55 -19.29 30.03
N CYS A 59 -44.42 -18.86 29.46
CA CYS A 59 -44.33 -18.39 28.08
C CYS A 59 -43.58 -19.35 27.16
N ILE A 60 -42.78 -20.29 27.70
CA ILE A 60 -41.97 -21.21 26.91
C ILE A 60 -42.82 -22.38 26.39
N LYS A 61 -42.70 -22.66 25.09
CA LYS A 61 -43.37 -23.78 24.42
C LYS A 61 -42.64 -25.10 24.74
N PRO A 62 -43.30 -26.28 24.58
CA PRO A 62 -42.72 -27.58 24.92
C PRO A 62 -41.48 -27.98 24.10
N ASP A 63 -41.20 -27.27 23.01
CA ASP A 63 -40.00 -27.43 22.19
C ASP A 63 -38.78 -26.65 22.73
N ASN A 64 -38.92 -25.90 23.82
CA ASN A 64 -37.87 -25.07 24.45
C ASN A 64 -37.27 -24.00 23.52
N ILE A 65 -37.96 -23.64 22.43
CA ILE A 65 -37.48 -22.62 21.49
C ILE A 65 -37.97 -21.25 21.95
N ILE A 66 -37.03 -20.30 22.10
CA ILE A 66 -37.34 -18.91 22.43
C ILE A 66 -37.53 -18.14 21.12
N ASP A 67 -38.78 -17.92 20.74
CA ASP A 67 -39.18 -17.15 19.56
C ASP A 67 -39.71 -15.75 19.94
N GLU A 68 -40.03 -14.94 18.92
CA GLU A 68 -40.61 -13.60 19.11
C GLU A 68 -41.90 -13.63 19.93
N ALA A 69 -42.66 -14.74 19.89
CA ALA A 69 -43.89 -14.91 20.67
C ALA A 69 -43.60 -15.17 22.16
N VAL A 70 -42.56 -15.94 22.49
CA VAL A 70 -42.08 -16.10 23.88
C VAL A 70 -41.60 -14.76 24.43
N ALA A 71 -40.83 -14.01 23.65
CA ALA A 71 -40.37 -12.67 24.04
C ALA A 71 -41.55 -11.72 24.27
N THR A 72 -42.54 -11.73 23.37
CA THR A 72 -43.73 -10.87 23.47
C THR A 72 -44.62 -11.25 24.65
N CYS A 73 -44.79 -12.54 24.93
CA CYS A 73 -45.52 -13.02 26.11
C CYS A 73 -44.89 -12.56 27.41
N ARG A 74 -43.55 -12.58 27.47
CA ARG A 74 -42.80 -12.28 28.69
C ARG A 74 -42.66 -10.79 28.97
N TYR A 75 -42.46 -10.00 27.93
CA TYR A 75 -42.06 -8.59 28.03
C TYR A 75 -43.04 -7.61 27.36
N GLY A 76 -44.13 -8.09 26.76
CA GLY A 76 -45.10 -7.27 26.03
C GLY A 76 -44.68 -6.96 24.60
N GLN A 77 -45.44 -6.08 23.93
CA GLN A 77 -45.24 -5.75 22.52
C GLN A 77 -43.98 -4.91 22.33
N PHE A 78 -43.02 -5.42 21.55
CA PHE A 78 -41.85 -4.64 21.17
C PHE A 78 -42.16 -3.70 19.99
N PRO A 79 -41.62 -2.47 19.98
CA PRO A 79 -41.68 -1.64 18.78
C PRO A 79 -40.92 -2.33 17.65
N ARG A 80 -41.64 -2.79 16.63
CA ARG A 80 -40.99 -3.30 15.42
C ARG A 80 -40.26 -2.14 14.74
N ALA A 81 -39.02 -2.38 14.35
CA ALA A 81 -38.34 -1.47 13.45
C ALA A 81 -39.16 -1.38 12.17
N SER A 82 -39.88 -0.28 11.96
CA SER A 82 -40.43 0.03 10.66
C SER A 82 -39.24 0.08 9.71
N GLN A 83 -39.21 -0.80 8.72
CA GLN A 83 -38.33 -0.62 7.57
C GLN A 83 -38.81 0.63 6.84
N ASN A 84 -38.47 1.80 7.38
CA ASN A 84 -38.49 3.02 6.62
C ASN A 84 -37.40 2.81 5.58
N GLU A 85 -37.82 2.56 4.33
CA GLU A 85 -36.94 2.44 3.15
C GLU A 85 -36.06 3.67 2.92
N VAL A 86 -36.20 4.71 3.74
CA VAL A 86 -35.41 5.94 3.70
C VAL A 86 -34.58 6.12 4.98
N ALA A 87 -33.95 5.04 5.46
CA ALA A 87 -32.85 5.17 6.41
C ALA A 87 -31.62 5.72 5.68
N GLN A 88 -31.62 7.02 5.39
CA GLN A 88 -30.45 7.73 4.90
C GLN A 88 -29.46 7.83 6.07
N GLY A 89 -28.33 7.12 5.95
CA GLY A 89 -27.24 7.23 6.93
C GLY A 89 -26.81 8.69 7.11
N MET A 90 -26.13 9.00 8.22
CA MET A 90 -25.70 10.36 8.61
C MET A 90 -24.73 11.06 7.63
N VAL A 91 -24.55 10.51 6.43
CA VAL A 91 -23.60 10.96 5.43
C VAL A 91 -24.34 11.27 4.14
N SER A 92 -24.08 12.45 3.58
CA SER A 92 -24.72 12.86 2.33
C SER A 92 -24.37 11.91 1.18
N ALA A 93 -25.32 11.73 0.26
CA ALA A 93 -25.10 10.93 -0.95
C ALA A 93 -23.90 11.44 -1.76
N SER A 94 -23.68 12.76 -1.78
CA SER A 94 -22.54 13.39 -2.45
C SER A 94 -21.20 13.08 -1.77
N TYR A 95 -21.14 13.05 -0.43
CA TYR A 95 -19.94 12.63 0.28
C TYR A 95 -19.64 11.16 0.00
N MET A 96 -20.65 10.28 0.06
CA MET A 96 -20.47 8.86 -0.26
C MET A 96 -20.04 8.64 -1.70
N ALA A 97 -20.56 9.41 -2.66
CA ALA A 97 -20.14 9.35 -4.05
C ALA A 97 -18.67 9.77 -4.21
N ARG A 98 -18.25 10.86 -3.55
CA ARG A 98 -16.85 11.30 -3.59
C ARG A 98 -15.92 10.31 -2.91
N PHE A 99 -16.29 9.82 -1.72
CA PHE A 99 -15.52 8.82 -1.00
C PHE A 99 -15.39 7.52 -1.80
N LYS A 100 -16.47 7.05 -2.45
CA LYS A 100 -16.41 5.89 -3.36
C LYS A 100 -15.55 6.18 -4.60
N ALA A 101 -15.60 7.39 -5.14
CA ALA A 101 -14.75 7.79 -6.26
C ALA A 101 -13.26 7.93 -5.88
N GLU A 102 -12.97 8.31 -4.63
CA GLU A 102 -11.62 8.32 -4.05
C GLU A 102 -11.17 6.91 -3.61
N GLN A 103 -12.12 6.01 -3.30
CA GLN A 103 -11.89 4.59 -3.01
C GLN A 103 -11.74 3.72 -4.26
N LEU A 104 -12.18 4.17 -5.45
CA LEU A 104 -11.71 3.57 -6.70
C LEU A 104 -10.18 3.62 -6.64
N PRO A 105 -9.52 2.45 -6.72
CA PRO A 105 -8.27 2.22 -6.04
C PRO A 105 -7.30 3.32 -6.44
N ALA A 106 -6.98 4.19 -5.47
CA ALA A 106 -5.91 5.14 -5.55
C ALA A 106 -4.67 4.37 -5.97
N ARG A 107 -4.41 4.30 -7.28
CA ARG A 107 -3.38 3.49 -7.91
C ARG A 107 -3.35 2.09 -7.28
N THR A 108 -4.11 1.14 -7.82
CA THR A 108 -3.62 -0.24 -7.82
C THR A 108 -2.21 -0.16 -8.41
N LYS A 109 -1.19 -0.02 -7.55
CA LYS A 109 0.18 -0.39 -7.84
C LYS A 109 -0.03 -1.77 -8.40
N ARG A 110 0.08 -1.86 -9.73
CA ARG A 110 -0.03 -3.10 -10.47
C ARG A 110 0.80 -4.07 -9.64
N VAL A 111 0.14 -4.97 -8.92
CA VAL A 111 0.83 -6.09 -8.30
C VAL A 111 1.13 -6.97 -9.50
N VAL A 112 2.05 -6.50 -10.34
CA VAL A 112 2.91 -7.40 -11.10
C VAL A 112 3.44 -8.28 -9.99
N ALA A 113 3.08 -9.56 -10.01
CA ALA A 113 3.71 -10.53 -9.15
C ALA A 113 5.21 -10.36 -9.41
N GLN A 114 5.87 -9.59 -8.54
CA GLN A 114 7.27 -9.31 -8.67
C GLN A 114 7.91 -10.65 -8.38
N ASN A 115 8.57 -11.23 -9.37
CA ASN A 115 9.32 -12.47 -9.18
C ASN A 115 10.52 -12.11 -8.31
N VAL A 116 10.28 -12.15 -7.01
CA VAL A 116 11.28 -11.88 -5.99
C VAL A 116 12.11 -13.15 -5.82
N GLU A 117 13.37 -13.04 -6.14
CA GLU A 117 14.36 -14.10 -5.97
C GLU A 117 15.23 -13.80 -4.76
N ARG A 118 15.66 -14.86 -4.08
CA ARG A 118 16.54 -14.79 -2.93
C ARG A 118 17.72 -15.71 -3.14
N ASP A 119 18.89 -15.23 -2.78
CA ASP A 119 20.10 -16.05 -2.74
C ASP A 119 21.06 -15.60 -1.63
N THR A 120 22.01 -16.47 -1.31
CA THR A 120 23.10 -16.18 -0.40
C THR A 120 24.29 -15.63 -1.19
N VAL A 121 24.62 -14.38 -0.92
CA VAL A 121 25.71 -13.65 -1.57
C VAL A 121 26.87 -13.53 -0.60
N TRP A 122 28.07 -13.89 -1.05
CA TRP A 122 29.29 -13.65 -0.28
C TRP A 122 29.62 -12.17 -0.25
N GLN A 123 30.08 -11.69 0.91
CA GLN A 123 30.78 -10.43 0.99
C GLN A 123 31.95 -10.44 0.00
N TRP A 124 32.28 -9.28 -0.57
CA TRP A 124 33.34 -9.17 -1.57
C TRP A 124 34.72 -9.62 -1.06
N ASP A 125 34.93 -9.61 0.26
CA ASP A 125 36.15 -10.11 0.92
C ASP A 125 36.06 -11.59 1.38
N GLY A 126 34.92 -12.25 1.15
CA GLY A 126 34.67 -13.65 1.47
C GLY A 126 34.45 -13.97 2.96
N LYS A 127 34.40 -12.98 3.86
CA LYS A 127 34.36 -13.25 5.31
C LYS A 127 32.97 -13.50 5.88
N ARG A 128 31.94 -12.94 5.24
CA ARG A 128 30.53 -13.07 5.64
C ARG A 128 29.65 -13.33 4.43
N THR A 129 28.43 -13.75 4.71
CA THR A 129 27.37 -13.91 3.72
C THR A 129 26.19 -12.99 4.03
N TYR A 130 25.46 -12.61 2.98
CA TYR A 130 24.25 -11.81 3.04
C TYR A 130 23.13 -12.56 2.36
N ALA A 131 21.94 -12.54 2.95
CA ALA A 131 20.71 -13.00 2.31
C ALA A 131 20.24 -11.88 1.38
N ALA A 132 20.61 -11.96 0.11
CA ALA A 132 20.26 -10.97 -0.89
C ALA A 132 18.88 -11.29 -1.47
N GLU A 133 18.09 -10.24 -1.71
CA GLU A 133 16.81 -10.31 -2.40
C GLU A 133 16.84 -9.35 -3.60
N TRP A 134 16.25 -9.76 -4.72
CA TRP A 134 16.04 -8.90 -5.88
C TRP A 134 14.77 -9.30 -6.64
N THR A 135 14.23 -8.35 -7.41
CA THR A 135 13.10 -8.58 -8.31
C THR A 135 13.60 -8.85 -9.73
N VAL A 136 12.97 -9.80 -10.39
CA VAL A 136 13.14 -10.07 -11.82
C VAL A 136 11.93 -9.57 -12.60
N ILE A 137 12.18 -8.75 -13.62
CA ILE A 137 11.17 -8.17 -14.52
C ILE A 137 11.58 -8.51 -15.95
N ASN A 138 10.72 -9.22 -16.69
CA ASN A 138 11.00 -9.66 -18.07
C ASN A 138 12.37 -10.36 -18.20
N ASP A 139 12.63 -11.33 -17.32
CA ASP A 139 13.90 -12.08 -17.25
C ASP A 139 15.16 -11.25 -17.02
N ARG A 140 15.02 -10.01 -16.56
CA ARG A 140 16.13 -9.16 -16.15
C ARG A 140 16.03 -8.82 -14.67
N ILE A 141 17.16 -8.87 -13.99
CA ILE A 141 17.25 -8.44 -12.59
C ILE A 141 17.13 -6.92 -12.55
N ASP A 142 16.19 -6.41 -11.75
CA ASP A 142 16.11 -4.99 -11.45
C ASP A 142 17.22 -4.61 -10.46
N GLY A 143 18.29 -3.97 -10.97
CA GLY A 143 19.44 -3.55 -10.16
C GLY A 143 19.10 -2.62 -8.99
N THR A 144 17.96 -1.93 -9.02
CA THR A 144 17.53 -1.06 -7.91
C THR A 144 16.94 -1.84 -6.74
N SER A 145 16.43 -3.04 -7.02
CA SER A 145 15.83 -3.94 -6.02
C SER A 145 16.85 -4.81 -5.27
N VAL A 146 18.08 -4.89 -5.78
CA VAL A 146 19.13 -5.76 -5.21
C VAL A 146 19.46 -5.33 -3.78
N CYS A 147 19.32 -6.28 -2.85
CA CYS A 147 19.53 -6.10 -1.40
C CYS A 147 18.57 -5.06 -0.78
N ALA A 148 17.37 -4.89 -1.34
CA ALA A 148 16.34 -3.98 -0.81
C ALA A 148 15.75 -4.44 0.53
N ASN A 149 15.97 -5.69 0.93
CA ASN A 149 15.64 -6.23 2.25
C ASN A 149 16.49 -5.65 3.38
N TYR A 150 17.64 -5.02 3.05
CA TYR A 150 18.46 -4.28 4.00
C TYR A 150 18.15 -2.78 3.94
N ARG A 151 18.29 -2.09 5.08
CA ARG A 151 18.02 -0.65 5.17
C ARG A 151 18.95 0.13 4.23
N ARG A 152 18.38 0.91 3.31
CA ARG A 152 19.14 1.75 2.38
C ARG A 152 20.13 2.66 3.16
N GLY A 153 21.38 2.65 2.73
CA GLY A 153 22.48 3.40 3.35
C GLY A 153 23.23 2.66 4.46
N SER A 154 22.73 1.52 4.95
CA SER A 154 23.43 0.70 5.95
C SER A 154 24.69 0.03 5.37
N ILE A 155 25.58 -0.43 6.27
CA ILE A 155 26.78 -1.16 5.87
C ILE A 155 26.39 -2.46 5.19
N GLU A 156 25.41 -3.19 5.74
CA GLU A 156 24.89 -4.45 5.20
C GLU A 156 24.35 -4.25 3.78
N HIS A 157 23.59 -3.18 3.54
CA HIS A 157 23.08 -2.88 2.20
C HIS A 157 24.22 -2.64 1.19
N ARG A 158 25.22 -1.82 1.54
CA ARG A 158 26.36 -1.53 0.65
C ARG A 158 27.22 -2.76 0.38
N GLU A 159 27.52 -3.53 1.42
CA GLU A 159 28.36 -4.72 1.31
C GLU A 159 27.64 -5.86 0.58
N CYS A 160 26.34 -6.05 0.83
CA CYS A 160 25.50 -6.99 0.08
C CYS A 160 25.51 -6.65 -1.42
N ARG A 161 25.35 -5.38 -1.79
CA ARG A 161 25.37 -4.96 -3.20
C ARG A 161 26.74 -5.15 -3.86
N LYS A 162 27.83 -4.87 -3.15
CA LYS A 162 29.19 -5.18 -3.64
C LYS A 162 29.37 -6.66 -3.90
N GLY A 163 28.97 -7.50 -2.93
CA GLY A 163 28.96 -8.95 -3.08
C GLY A 163 28.09 -9.41 -4.25
N ALA A 164 26.91 -8.82 -4.41
CA ALA A 164 25.95 -9.20 -5.45
C ALA A 164 26.51 -8.97 -6.85
N LYS A 165 27.31 -7.92 -7.03
CA LYS A 165 28.01 -7.67 -8.31
C LYS A 165 28.97 -8.81 -8.65
N VAL A 166 29.70 -9.34 -7.67
CA VAL A 166 30.60 -10.48 -7.86
C VAL A 166 29.78 -11.74 -8.15
N TYR A 167 28.75 -12.00 -7.34
CA TYR A 167 27.84 -13.12 -7.50
C TYR A 167 27.19 -13.17 -8.91
N PHE A 168 26.70 -12.05 -9.44
CA PHE A 168 26.12 -12.02 -10.79
C PHE A 168 27.15 -12.33 -11.88
N ARG A 169 28.40 -11.88 -11.73
CA ARG A 169 29.48 -12.23 -12.68
C ARG A 169 29.81 -13.72 -12.64
N GLU A 170 29.82 -14.33 -11.45
CA GLU A 170 30.04 -15.76 -11.29
C GLU A 170 28.90 -16.58 -11.88
N LYS A 171 27.65 -16.21 -11.60
CA LYS A 171 26.48 -16.86 -12.20
C LYS A 171 26.43 -16.69 -13.71
N CYS A 172 26.78 -15.52 -14.24
CA CYS A 172 26.90 -15.34 -15.69
C CYS A 172 27.91 -16.32 -16.30
N ARG A 173 29.07 -16.52 -15.67
CA ARG A 173 30.08 -17.50 -16.14
C ARG A 173 29.56 -18.93 -16.07
N GLU A 174 28.99 -19.32 -14.94
CA GLU A 174 28.43 -20.66 -14.71
C GLU A 174 27.34 -20.99 -15.75
N TRP A 175 26.37 -20.11 -15.93
CA TRP A 175 25.28 -20.31 -16.87
C TRP A 175 25.70 -20.15 -18.32
N SER A 176 26.73 -19.36 -18.62
CA SER A 176 27.34 -19.33 -19.95
C SER A 176 27.93 -20.69 -20.32
N ALA A 177 28.65 -21.33 -19.39
CA ALA A 177 29.23 -22.65 -19.62
C ALA A 177 28.14 -23.72 -19.81
N ARG A 178 27.09 -23.69 -18.97
CA ARG A 178 25.94 -24.60 -19.09
C ARG A 178 25.19 -24.43 -20.41
N ALA A 179 24.82 -23.20 -20.76
CA ALA A 179 24.11 -22.90 -22.01
C ALA A 179 24.92 -23.29 -23.25
N SER A 180 26.25 -23.22 -23.19
CA SER A 180 27.12 -23.65 -24.29
C SER A 180 27.19 -25.17 -24.43
N LYS A 181 26.87 -25.92 -23.35
CA LYS A 181 26.89 -27.38 -23.32
C LYS A 181 25.55 -27.99 -23.71
N ASP A 182 24.44 -27.47 -23.17
CA ASP A 182 23.11 -28.04 -23.37
C ASP A 182 22.30 -27.37 -24.50
N GLY A 183 22.62 -26.12 -24.85
CA GLY A 183 21.88 -25.33 -25.83
C GLY A 183 20.41 -25.08 -25.47
N ALA A 184 20.00 -25.29 -24.22
CA ALA A 184 18.60 -25.23 -23.83
C ALA A 184 18.11 -23.78 -23.69
N ASP A 185 16.88 -23.49 -24.12
CA ASP A 185 16.26 -22.16 -24.01
C ASP A 185 16.25 -21.62 -22.58
N PHE A 186 15.98 -22.50 -21.61
CA PHE A 186 16.02 -22.16 -20.19
C PHE A 186 17.42 -21.73 -19.73
N SER A 187 18.47 -22.47 -20.14
CA SER A 187 19.86 -22.15 -19.82
C SER A 187 20.29 -20.83 -20.46
N LEU A 188 19.83 -20.55 -21.69
CA LEU A 188 20.03 -19.27 -22.36
C LEU A 188 19.33 -18.11 -21.65
N ALA A 189 18.09 -18.31 -21.18
CA ALA A 189 17.33 -17.31 -20.45
C ALA A 189 18.01 -16.94 -19.12
N ILE A 190 18.46 -17.93 -18.34
CA ILE A 190 19.16 -17.67 -17.07
C ILE A 190 20.53 -17.03 -17.32
N LYS A 191 21.28 -17.49 -18.33
CA LYS A 191 22.51 -16.84 -18.77
C LYS A 191 22.26 -15.35 -19.03
N GLN A 192 21.25 -15.03 -19.85
CA GLN A 192 20.93 -13.65 -20.20
C GLN A 192 20.55 -12.80 -18.98
N ARG A 193 19.78 -13.38 -18.05
CA ARG A 193 19.38 -12.73 -16.80
C ARG A 193 20.59 -12.31 -15.96
N PHE A 194 21.52 -13.23 -15.68
CA PHE A 194 22.68 -12.94 -14.86
C PHE A 194 23.75 -12.13 -15.59
N CYS A 195 23.96 -12.35 -16.89
CA CYS A 195 24.96 -11.59 -17.65
C CYS A 195 24.53 -10.12 -17.83
N SER A 196 23.26 -9.86 -18.13
CA SER A 196 22.78 -8.48 -18.21
C SER A 196 22.92 -7.72 -16.87
N ALA A 197 22.68 -8.39 -15.74
CA ALA A 197 22.94 -7.84 -14.41
C ALA A 197 24.44 -7.67 -14.14
N ALA A 198 25.25 -8.66 -14.50
CA ALA A 198 26.70 -8.63 -14.35
C ALA A 198 27.33 -7.43 -15.07
N ASP A 199 26.78 -7.00 -16.21
CA ASP A 199 27.26 -5.86 -16.96
C ASP A 199 26.69 -4.54 -16.42
N SER A 200 25.37 -4.42 -16.31
CA SER A 200 24.69 -3.14 -16.05
C SER A 200 24.56 -2.76 -14.57
N PHE A 201 24.63 -3.71 -13.63
CA PHE A 201 24.40 -3.45 -12.21
C PHE A 201 25.53 -2.59 -11.61
N ASN A 202 25.18 -1.46 -11.00
CA ASN A 202 26.13 -0.64 -10.24
C ASN A 202 25.90 -0.80 -8.73
N PRO A 203 26.84 -1.37 -7.96
CA PRO A 203 26.68 -1.61 -6.52
C PRO A 203 26.65 -0.34 -5.67
N LEU A 204 26.95 0.84 -6.24
CA LEU A 204 26.93 2.12 -5.55
C LEU A 204 25.69 2.98 -5.88
N SER A 205 24.79 2.49 -6.73
CA SER A 205 23.58 3.22 -7.17
C SER A 205 22.45 3.27 -6.14
#